data_AF-D6Z0V2-F1
#
_entry.id   AF-D6Z0V2-F1
#
_cell.length_a   1.000
_cell.length_b   1.000
_cell.length_c   1.000
_cell.angle_alpha   90.00
_cell.angle_beta   90.00
_cell.angle_gamma   90.00
#
_symmetry.space_group_name_H-M   'P 1'
#
loop_
_entity.id
_entity.type
_entity.pdbx_description
1 polymer ?
#
loop_
_entity_poly.entity_id
_entity_poly.type
_entity_poly.pdbx_seq_one_letter_code
_entity_poly.pdbx_strand_id
1 'polypeptide(L)'
;MDNPRPTLPLEQICFGLDRPTDEASLAALIQRFSRPELLAALIPRLSDREIAAVLDFLTAMMQKHLNDEEYHRLFTSDNQP
;
A
#
# COMPACT_ATOMS: atom_id res chain seq x y z
N MET A 1 -7.21 3.89 22.25
CA MET A 1 -7.25 4.55 20.94
C MET A 1 -7.38 3.47 19.89
N ASP A 2 -8.59 2.96 19.70
CA ASP A 2 -8.90 2.06 18.59
C ASP A 2 -9.50 2.97 17.51
N ASN A 3 -8.71 3.33 16.52
CA ASN A 3 -9.23 3.97 15.32
C ASN A 3 -9.69 2.81 14.44
N PRO A 4 -11.01 2.55 14.26
CA PRO A 4 -11.44 1.48 13.39
C PRO A 4 -11.02 1.89 11.99
N ARG A 5 -9.91 1.34 11.51
CA ARG A 5 -9.51 1.51 10.10
C ARG A 5 -10.72 1.08 9.30
N PRO A 6 -11.26 1.93 8.41
CA PRO A 6 -12.35 1.54 7.53
C PRO A 6 -11.80 0.42 6.64
N THR A 7 -11.97 -0.81 7.10
CA THR A 7 -11.72 -2.00 6.32
C THR A 7 -12.98 -2.19 5.53
N LEU A 8 -13.04 -1.52 4.37
CA LEU A 8 -14.09 -1.78 3.40
C LEU A 8 -14.14 -3.31 3.20
N PRO A 9 -15.31 -3.95 3.38
CA PRO A 9 -15.45 -5.36 3.08
C PRO A 9 -15.12 -5.58 1.60
N LEU A 10 -14.56 -6.75 1.26
CA LEU A 10 -14.15 -7.10 -0.11
C LEU A 10 -15.24 -6.84 -1.16
N GLU A 11 -16.49 -6.99 -0.73
CA GLU A 11 -17.72 -6.81 -1.49
C GLU A 11 -17.98 -5.36 -1.92
N GLN A 12 -17.25 -4.40 -1.33
CA GLN A 12 -17.35 -2.97 -1.62
C GLN A 12 -16.12 -2.42 -2.37
N ILE A 13 -15.14 -3.27 -2.70
CA ILE A 13 -14.04 -2.88 -3.59
C ILE A 13 -14.61 -2.83 -5.01
N CYS A 14 -14.82 -1.62 -5.51
CA CYS A 14 -15.31 -1.37 -6.85
C CYS A 14 -14.40 -0.36 -7.54
N PHE A 15 -14.05 -0.64 -8.79
CA PHE A 15 -13.26 0.25 -9.64
C PHE A 15 -14.10 0.70 -10.83
N GLY A 16 -13.98 1.97 -11.21
CA GLY A 16 -14.62 2.55 -12.40
C GLY A 16 -16.01 3.14 -12.18
N LEU A 17 -16.43 3.33 -10.91
CA LEU A 17 -17.68 4.02 -10.58
C LEU A 17 -17.46 5.54 -10.46
N ASP A 18 -16.53 5.93 -9.60
CA ASP A 18 -16.18 7.33 -9.35
C ASP A 18 -14.82 7.42 -8.66
N ARG A 19 -14.16 8.58 -8.80
CA ARG A 19 -12.82 8.84 -8.24
C ARG A 19 -12.72 8.55 -6.74
N PRO A 20 -13.62 9.03 -5.85
CA PRO A 20 -13.48 8.75 -4.42
C PRO A 20 -13.69 7.27 -4.07
N THR A 21 -14.60 6.57 -4.75
CA THR A 21 -14.78 5.11 -4.59
C THR A 21 -13.54 4.34 -5.06
N ASP A 22 -12.93 4.74 -6.17
CA ASP A 22 -11.71 4.13 -6.68
C ASP A 22 -10.54 4.32 -5.70
N GLU A 23 -10.38 5.52 -5.14
CA GLU A 23 -9.34 5.83 -4.14
C GLU A 23 -9.53 5.01 -2.85
N ALA A 24 -10.76 4.91 -2.35
CA ALA A 24 -11.07 4.13 -1.16
C ALA A 24 -10.86 2.62 -1.40
N SER A 25 -11.24 2.13 -2.57
CA SER A 25 -11.05 0.74 -3.00
C SER A 25 -9.57 0.39 -3.14
N LEU A 26 -8.78 1.29 -3.73
CA LEU A 26 -7.32 1.12 -3.85
C LEU A 26 -6.66 1.08 -2.47
N ALA A 27 -7.03 1.97 -1.55
CA ALA A 27 -6.50 1.98 -0.19
C ALA A 27 -6.84 0.68 0.58
N ALA A 28 -8.05 0.16 0.42
CA ALA A 28 -8.47 -1.10 1.03
C ALA A 28 -7.69 -2.30 0.45
N LEU A 29 -7.47 -2.32 -0.87
CA LEU A 29 -6.69 -3.35 -1.54
C LEU A 29 -5.24 -3.36 -1.05
N ILE A 30 -4.58 -2.21 -1.01
CA ILE A 30 -3.18 -2.09 -0.56
C ILE A 30 -3.05 -2.52 0.91
N GLN A 31 -3.94 -2.06 1.80
CA GLN A 31 -3.91 -2.50 3.20
C GLN A 31 -4.04 -4.01 3.36
N ARG A 32 -4.85 -4.65 2.50
CA ARG A 32 -5.05 -6.10 2.53
C ARG A 32 -3.89 -6.86 1.91
N PHE A 33 -3.29 -6.30 0.86
CA PHE A 33 -2.07 -6.82 0.25
C PHE A 33 -0.90 -6.82 1.24
N SER A 34 -0.79 -5.77 2.06
CA SER A 34 0.25 -5.64 3.09
C SER A 34 0.00 -6.49 4.36
N ARG A 35 -0.99 -7.40 4.37
CA ARG A 35 -1.22 -8.27 5.52
C ARG A 35 -0.06 -9.25 5.70
N PRO A 36 0.42 -9.46 6.93
CA PRO A 36 1.59 -10.30 7.20
C PRO A 36 1.40 -11.73 6.69
N GLU A 37 0.20 -12.29 6.79
CA GLU A 37 -0.13 -13.65 6.33
C GLU A 37 -0.03 -13.78 4.80
N LEU A 38 -0.50 -12.76 4.07
CA LEU A 38 -0.43 -12.74 2.61
C LEU A 38 1.01 -12.54 2.15
N LEU A 39 1.73 -11.58 2.74
CA LEU A 39 3.13 -11.31 2.42
C LEU A 39 4.01 -12.55 2.69
N ALA A 40 3.83 -13.20 3.84
CA ALA A 40 4.57 -14.43 4.17
C ALA A 40 4.36 -15.55 3.15
N ALA A 41 3.18 -15.62 2.52
CA ALA A 41 2.87 -16.61 1.49
C ALA A 41 3.27 -16.17 0.08
N LEU A 42 3.26 -14.86 -0.21
CA LEU A 42 3.49 -14.31 -1.55
C LEU A 42 4.96 -14.03 -1.81
N ILE A 43 5.66 -13.36 -0.88
CA ILE A 43 7.07 -12.97 -1.01
C ILE A 43 7.98 -14.15 -1.41
N PRO A 44 7.94 -15.33 -0.78
CA PRO A 44 8.81 -16.44 -1.18
C PRO A 44 8.48 -17.05 -2.55
N ARG A 45 7.33 -16.69 -3.15
CA ARG A 45 6.92 -17.16 -4.48
C ARG A 45 7.32 -16.20 -5.60
N LEU A 46 7.71 -14.97 -5.26
CA LEU A 46 8.16 -13.98 -6.23
C LEU A 46 9.60 -14.28 -6.66
N SER A 47 9.87 -14.19 -7.96
CA SER A 47 11.23 -14.17 -8.49
C SER A 47 11.94 -12.85 -8.17
N ASP A 48 13.27 -12.84 -8.21
CA ASP A 48 14.07 -11.62 -8.00
C ASP A 48 13.64 -10.47 -8.93
N ARG A 49 13.26 -10.82 -10.17
CA ARG A 49 12.75 -9.85 -11.15
C ARG A 49 11.42 -9.24 -10.74
N GLU A 50 10.51 -10.04 -10.20
CA GLU A 50 9.21 -9.55 -9.73
C GLU A 50 9.37 -8.68 -8.48
N ILE A 51 10.27 -9.06 -7.57
CA ILE A 51 10.62 -8.26 -6.39
C ILE A 51 11.14 -6.88 -6.83
N ALA A 52 12.10 -6.84 -7.76
CA ALA A 52 12.65 -5.59 -8.30
C ALA A 52 11.56 -4.74 -8.98
N ALA A 53 10.70 -5.35 -9.80
CA ALA A 53 9.63 -4.64 -10.50
C ALA A 53 8.61 -4.01 -9.54
N VAL A 54 8.24 -4.72 -8.45
CA VAL A 54 7.33 -4.17 -7.43
C VAL A 54 8.01 -3.03 -6.66
N LEU A 55 9.27 -3.20 -6.28
CA LEU A 55 10.04 -2.16 -5.60
C LEU A 55 10.14 -0.90 -6.46
N ASP A 56 10.51 -1.04 -7.73
CA ASP A 56 10.63 0.07 -8.68
C ASP A 56 9.28 0.78 -8.87
N PHE A 57 8.19 0.02 -9.01
CA PHE A 57 6.85 0.58 -9.17
C PHE A 57 6.42 1.42 -7.95
N LEU A 58 6.56 0.86 -6.74
CA LEU A 58 6.20 1.57 -5.51
C LEU A 58 7.09 2.81 -5.30
N THR A 59 8.39 2.67 -5.51
CA THR A 59 9.35 3.76 -5.34
C THR A 59 9.11 4.88 -6.33
N ALA A 60 8.85 4.56 -7.61
CA ALA A 60 8.52 5.55 -8.63
C ALA A 60 7.22 6.31 -8.32
N MET A 61 6.20 5.63 -7.77
CA MET A 61 4.98 6.31 -7.35
C MET A 61 5.24 7.27 -6.18
N MET A 62 6.04 6.86 -5.19
CA MET A 62 6.40 7.72 -4.07
C MET A 62 7.21 8.93 -4.54
N GLN A 63 8.24 8.75 -5.35
CA GLN A 63 9.05 9.85 -5.89
C GLN A 63 8.24 10.82 -6.76
N LYS A 64 7.22 10.33 -7.47
CA LYS A 64 6.38 11.16 -8.33
C LYS A 64 5.37 12.01 -7.55
N HIS A 65 4.93 11.54 -6.39
CA HIS A 65 3.80 12.12 -5.66
C HIS A 65 4.15 12.65 -4.27
N LEU A 66 5.33 12.32 -3.73
CA LEU A 66 5.84 12.79 -2.45
C LEU A 66 7.16 13.54 -2.69
N ASN A 67 7.31 14.70 -2.05
CA ASN A 67 8.61 15.35 -1.99
C ASN A 67 9.53 14.62 -0.98
N ASP A 68 10.85 14.83 -1.09
CA ASP A 68 11.85 14.18 -0.23
C ASP A 68 11.53 14.29 1.27
N GLU A 69 11.02 15.44 1.73
CA GLU A 69 10.62 15.65 3.12
C GLU A 69 9.39 14.81 3.52
N GLU A 70 8.41 14.64 2.63
CA GLU A 70 7.21 13.85 2.89
C GLU A 70 7.53 12.35 2.88
N TYR A 71 8.40 11.91 1.98
CA TYR A 71 8.87 10.53 1.95
C TYR A 71 9.59 10.18 3.25
N HIS A 72 10.58 10.98 3.68
CA HIS A 72 11.30 10.73 4.94
C HIS A 72 10.37 10.79 6.15
N ARG A 73 9.41 11.71 6.17
CA ARG A 73 8.44 11.81 7.29
C ARG A 73 7.49 10.62 7.33
N LEU A 74 6.92 10.20 6.20
CA LEU A 74 5.88 9.17 6.17
C LEU A 74 6.44 7.74 6.17
N PHE A 75 7.61 7.54 5.56
CA PHE A 75 8.25 6.23 5.41
C PHE A 75 9.27 5.96 6.53
N THR A 76 10.04 6.98 6.93
CA THR A 76 11.06 6.90 7.99
C THR A 76 10.54 7.45 9.32
N SER A 77 9.23 7.42 9.58
CA SER A 77 8.70 7.53 10.95
C SER A 77 9.04 6.27 11.76
N ASP A 78 10.33 5.95 11.82
CA ASP A 78 10.92 5.38 13.02
C ASP A 78 10.71 6.46 14.08
N ASN A 79 9.66 6.27 14.87
CA ASN A 79 9.50 6.92 16.15
C ASN A 79 10.65 6.41 17.03
N GLN A 80 11.86 6.92 16.78
CA GLN A 80 13.03 6.75 17.61
C GLN A 80 12.77 7.57 18.89
N PRO A 81 12.59 6.96 20.06
CA PRO A 81 12.83 7.66 21.32
C PRO A 81 14.31 8.04 21.45
#